data_AF-A0A383ASD4-F1
#
_entry.id   AF-A0A383ASD4-F1
#
_cell.length_a   1.000
_cell.length_b   1.000
_cell.length_c   1.000
_cell.angle_alpha   90.00
_cell.angle_beta   90.00
_cell.angle_gamma   90.00
#
_symmetry.space_group_name_H-M   'P 1'
#
loop_
_entity.id
_entity.type
_entity.pdbx_description
1 polymer ?
#
loop_
_entity_poly.entity_id
_entity_poly.type
_entity_poly.pdbx_seq_one_letter_code
_entity_poly.pdbx_strand_id
1 'polypeptide(L)'
;MTFRVMLVNPPVFRIEEPWYDTPPYARTGLAYLAGYLRQYPGFEIKILDCKFEMLNFEQAYEKILEFKPNILGLGAMTNEIKPAAYLAKMVKDKLPATITVIGGVHVTALPEITLQEFTQFDVGVIGEGEITFYELCTAVRDGKPLNNIKGLSLRNGNEIEVTPP
;
A
#
# COMPACT_ATOMS: atom_id res chain seq x y z
N MET A 1 -8.13 16.04 13.67
CA MET A 1 -6.85 15.73 13.00
C MET A 1 -7.17 15.03 11.70
N THR A 2 -6.54 15.42 10.60
CA THR A 2 -6.78 14.78 9.29
C THR A 2 -5.98 13.48 9.20
N PHE A 3 -6.62 12.38 8.80
CA PHE A 3 -5.98 11.07 8.69
C PHE A 3 -5.25 10.96 7.35
N ARG A 4 -3.93 10.76 7.36
CA ARG A 4 -3.08 10.86 6.18
C ARG A 4 -2.87 9.50 5.53
N VAL A 5 -3.19 9.40 4.24
CA VAL A 5 -3.03 8.20 3.43
C VAL A 5 -2.12 8.52 2.24
N MET A 6 -1.05 7.75 2.08
CA MET A 6 -0.19 7.85 0.89
C MET A 6 -0.28 6.56 0.09
N LEU A 7 -0.62 6.69 -1.19
CA LEU A 7 -0.69 5.59 -2.15
C LEU A 7 0.54 5.63 -3.04
N VAL A 8 1.27 4.52 -3.14
CA VAL A 8 2.60 4.47 -3.74
C VAL A 8 2.68 3.38 -4.79
N ASN A 9 3.13 3.76 -5.99
CA ASN A 9 3.69 2.84 -6.96
C ASN A 9 5.19 2.77 -6.67
N PRO A 10 5.74 1.64 -6.19
CA PRO A 10 7.10 1.59 -5.66
C PRO A 10 8.15 1.85 -6.75
N PRO A 11 9.34 2.36 -6.37
CA PRO A 11 10.51 2.39 -7.26
C PRO A 11 10.89 0.98 -7.71
N VAL A 12 11.74 0.89 -8.73
CA VAL A 12 12.35 -0.38 -9.16
C VAL A 12 13.78 -0.49 -8.62
N PHE A 13 14.24 -1.71 -8.32
CA PHE A 13 15.66 -1.92 -7.99
C PHE A 13 16.57 -1.66 -9.18
N ARG A 14 16.08 -2.01 -10.37
CA ARG A 14 16.75 -1.87 -11.65
C ARG A 14 15.70 -1.93 -12.75
N ILE A 15 15.98 -1.30 -13.88
CA ILE A 15 15.11 -1.34 -15.06
C ILE A 15 15.45 -2.61 -15.82
N GLU A 16 14.52 -3.55 -15.88
CA GLU A 16 14.63 -4.77 -16.69
C GLU A 16 13.73 -4.67 -17.92
N GLU A 17 12.52 -4.14 -17.72
CA GLU A 17 11.50 -4.03 -18.76
C GLU A 17 11.10 -2.56 -18.88
N PRO A 18 11.75 -1.74 -19.73
CA PRO A 18 11.56 -0.29 -19.76
C PRO A 18 10.10 0.16 -19.92
N TRP A 19 9.31 -0.56 -20.70
CA TRP A 19 7.89 -0.27 -20.89
C TRP A 19 7.06 -0.44 -19.63
N TYR A 20 7.49 -1.30 -18.71
CA TYR A 20 6.81 -1.62 -17.46
C TYR A 20 7.42 -0.91 -16.25
N ASP A 21 8.73 -0.70 -16.27
CA ASP A 21 9.49 -0.10 -15.17
C ASP A 21 9.56 1.42 -15.26
N THR A 22 9.47 1.97 -16.47
CA THR A 22 9.46 3.41 -16.75
C THR A 22 8.33 3.78 -17.73
N PRO A 23 7.06 3.44 -17.40
CA PRO A 23 5.94 3.71 -18.29
C PRO A 23 5.72 5.22 -18.44
N PRO A 24 5.37 5.72 -19.64
CA PRO A 24 5.03 7.13 -19.87
C PRO A 24 3.62 7.49 -19.37
N TYR A 25 3.04 6.68 -18.49
CA TYR A 25 1.69 6.85 -17.94
C TYR A 25 1.66 6.45 -16.47
N ALA A 26 0.79 7.11 -15.72
CA ALA A 26 0.62 6.84 -14.29
C ALA A 26 -0.14 5.53 -14.04
N ARG A 27 0.04 4.95 -12.84
CA ARG A 27 -0.73 3.80 -12.36
C ARG A 27 -2.16 4.22 -12.02
N THR A 28 -3.06 4.04 -12.99
CA THR A 28 -4.49 4.43 -12.86
C THR A 28 -5.18 3.82 -11.65
N GLY A 29 -4.86 2.58 -11.26
CA GLY A 29 -5.44 1.94 -10.06
C GLY A 29 -5.26 2.77 -8.78
N LEU A 30 -4.12 3.46 -8.60
CA LEU A 30 -3.92 4.35 -7.46
C LEU A 30 -4.81 5.59 -7.53
N ALA A 31 -5.07 6.10 -8.73
CA ALA A 31 -5.97 7.22 -8.95
C ALA A 31 -7.43 6.85 -8.65
N TYR A 32 -7.86 5.62 -8.98
CA TYR A 32 -9.19 5.11 -8.60
C TYR A 32 -9.36 5.04 -7.08
N LEU A 33 -8.40 4.42 -6.37
CA LEU A 33 -8.42 4.37 -4.90
C LEU A 33 -8.44 5.77 -4.28
N ALA A 34 -7.59 6.69 -4.76
CA ALA A 34 -7.57 8.05 -4.26
C ALA A 34 -8.89 8.79 -4.56
N GLY A 35 -9.44 8.62 -5.76
CA GLY A 35 -10.72 9.21 -6.16
C GLY A 35 -11.87 8.72 -5.29
N TYR A 36 -11.90 7.42 -4.98
CA TYR A 36 -12.90 6.83 -4.10
C TYR A 36 -12.80 7.39 -2.67
N LEU A 37 -11.61 7.36 -2.06
CA LEU A 37 -11.40 7.88 -0.71
C LEU A 37 -11.70 9.38 -0.58
N ARG A 38 -11.41 10.18 -1.61
CA ARG A 38 -11.66 11.63 -1.62
C ARG A 38 -13.15 12.00 -1.54
N GLN A 39 -14.05 11.07 -1.84
CA GLN A 39 -15.49 11.29 -1.65
C GLN A 39 -15.87 11.40 -0.16
N TYR A 40 -15.00 10.93 0.74
CA TYR A 40 -15.25 10.89 2.17
C TYR A 40 -14.40 11.93 2.91
N PRO A 41 -14.98 12.67 3.87
CA PRO A 41 -14.24 13.64 4.66
C PRO A 41 -13.28 12.96 5.64
N GLY A 42 -12.28 13.71 6.10
CA GLY A 42 -11.36 13.29 7.16
C GLY A 42 -10.08 12.61 6.67
N PHE A 43 -9.90 12.46 5.36
CA PHE A 43 -8.69 11.93 4.76
C PHE A 43 -7.89 13.00 4.00
N GLU A 44 -6.58 13.02 4.19
CA GLU A 44 -5.64 13.73 3.34
C GLU A 44 -4.89 12.68 2.52
N ILE A 45 -5.05 12.71 1.20
CA ILE A 45 -4.60 11.63 0.31
C ILE A 45 -3.59 12.15 -0.70
N LYS A 46 -2.39 11.56 -0.69
CA LYS A 46 -1.34 11.79 -1.70
C LYS A 46 -1.08 10.51 -2.49
N ILE A 47 -0.78 10.68 -3.77
CA ILE A 47 -0.23 9.62 -4.63
C ILE A 47 1.23 9.94 -4.85
N LEU A 48 2.08 8.92 -4.79
CA LEU A 48 3.48 8.99 -5.16
C LEU A 48 3.75 7.89 -6.20
N ASP A 49 3.82 8.25 -7.46
CA ASP A 49 4.05 7.27 -8.53
C ASP A 49 5.53 7.28 -8.91
N CYS A 50 6.34 6.47 -8.21
CA CYS A 50 7.79 6.52 -8.37
C CYS A 50 8.26 6.11 -9.76
N LYS A 51 7.49 5.26 -10.46
CA LYS A 51 7.84 4.86 -11.84
C LYS A 51 7.55 5.99 -12.82
N PHE A 52 6.38 6.63 -12.72
CA PHE A 52 6.01 7.75 -13.58
C PHE A 52 6.85 9.01 -13.30
N GLU A 53 7.14 9.28 -12.03
CA GLU A 53 7.96 10.42 -11.59
C GLU A 53 9.47 10.15 -11.64
N MET A 54 9.89 8.94 -12.05
CA MET A 54 11.29 8.51 -12.14
C MET A 54 12.08 8.67 -10.83
N LEU A 55 11.44 8.34 -9.71
CA LEU A 55 12.00 8.47 -8.37
C LEU A 55 12.72 7.19 -7.94
N ASN A 56 13.88 7.36 -7.33
CA ASN A 56 14.58 6.27 -6.64
C ASN A 56 14.04 6.07 -5.21
N PHE A 57 14.57 5.06 -4.51
CA PHE A 57 14.15 4.75 -3.13
C PHE A 57 14.40 5.87 -2.12
N GLU A 58 15.53 6.57 -2.20
CA GLU A 58 15.85 7.66 -1.27
C GLU A 58 14.89 8.83 -1.46
N GLN A 59 14.65 9.25 -2.69
CA GLN A 59 13.70 10.32 -3.03
C GLN A 59 12.27 9.97 -2.62
N ALA A 60 11.84 8.74 -2.87
CA ALA A 60 10.52 8.27 -2.46
C ALA A 60 10.39 8.26 -0.93
N TYR A 61 11.41 7.74 -0.25
CA TYR A 61 11.48 7.68 1.20
C TYR A 61 11.42 9.07 1.84
N GLU A 62 12.18 10.05 1.35
CA GLU A 62 12.16 11.43 1.83
C GLU A 62 10.76 12.06 1.71
N LYS A 63 10.09 11.90 0.56
CA LYS A 63 8.72 12.38 0.35
C LYS A 63 7.71 11.71 1.29
N ILE A 64 7.87 10.41 1.55
CA ILE A 64 7.03 9.68 2.50
C ILE A 64 7.25 10.21 3.94
N LEU A 65 8.51 10.44 4.33
CA LEU A 65 8.85 10.97 5.65
C LEU A 65 8.39 12.41 5.86
N GLU A 66 8.39 13.22 4.82
CA GLU A 66 7.84 14.58 4.87
C GLU A 66 6.33 14.53 5.14
N PHE A 67 5.62 13.64 4.43
CA PHE A 67 4.19 13.50 4.56
C PHE A 67 3.74 12.82 5.85
N LYS A 68 4.54 11.89 6.40
CA LYS A 68 4.26 11.11 7.62
C LYS A 68 2.88 10.42 7.59
N PRO A 69 2.62 9.52 6.63
CA PRO A 69 1.33 8.88 6.48
C PRO A 69 0.95 8.03 7.70
N ASN A 70 -0.34 8.01 8.04
CA ASN A 70 -0.91 7.02 8.95
C ASN A 70 -1.02 5.65 8.25
N ILE A 71 -1.37 5.66 6.97
CA ILE A 71 -1.40 4.48 6.10
C ILE A 71 -0.52 4.71 4.87
N LEU A 72 0.42 3.79 4.64
CA LEU A 72 1.19 3.67 3.42
C LEU A 72 0.63 2.52 2.59
N GLY A 73 -0.18 2.84 1.57
CA GLY A 73 -0.70 1.87 0.62
C GLY A 73 0.26 1.68 -0.55
N LEU A 74 0.71 0.46 -0.78
CA LEU A 74 1.61 0.08 -1.87
C LEU A 74 0.84 -0.80 -2.86
N GLY A 75 0.91 -0.47 -4.15
CA GLY A 75 0.39 -1.31 -5.22
C GLY A 75 1.52 -2.08 -5.89
N ALA A 76 1.42 -3.41 -6.00
CA ALA A 76 2.45 -4.23 -6.62
C ALA A 76 1.90 -5.34 -7.51
N MET A 77 2.53 -5.49 -8.68
CA MET A 77 2.59 -6.73 -9.42
C MET A 77 3.69 -7.65 -8.88
N THR A 78 3.76 -8.88 -9.38
CA THR A 78 4.66 -9.91 -8.84
C THR A 78 6.14 -9.52 -8.88
N ASN A 79 6.60 -8.86 -9.93
CA ASN A 79 7.98 -8.36 -10.00
C ASN A 79 8.25 -7.16 -9.08
N GLU A 80 7.21 -6.51 -8.56
CA GLU A 80 7.30 -5.29 -7.75
C GLU A 80 7.16 -5.54 -6.25
N ILE A 81 6.81 -6.77 -5.84
CA ILE A 81 6.57 -7.08 -4.43
C ILE A 81 7.81 -6.86 -3.56
N LYS A 82 9.01 -7.24 -4.05
CA LYS A 82 10.28 -7.06 -3.34
C LYS A 82 10.68 -5.58 -3.22
N PRO A 83 10.59 -4.76 -4.29
CA PRO A 83 10.72 -3.31 -4.18
C PRO A 83 9.73 -2.67 -3.19
N ALA A 84 8.44 -3.03 -3.24
CA ALA A 84 7.43 -2.53 -2.32
C ALA A 84 7.77 -2.86 -0.86
N ALA A 85 8.17 -4.11 -0.63
CA ALA A 85 8.65 -4.62 0.64
C ALA A 85 9.84 -3.83 1.18
N TYR A 86 10.84 -3.58 0.33
CA TYR A 86 12.01 -2.82 0.72
C TYR A 86 11.66 -1.39 1.13
N LEU A 87 10.82 -0.70 0.35
CA LEU A 87 10.34 0.64 0.68
C LEU A 87 9.51 0.68 1.98
N ALA A 88 8.59 -0.28 2.15
CA ALA A 88 7.80 -0.41 3.39
C ALA A 88 8.69 -0.58 4.61
N LYS A 89 9.75 -1.41 4.51
CA LYS A 89 10.73 -1.59 5.56
C LYS A 89 11.45 -0.28 5.90
N MET A 90 11.98 0.43 4.90
CA MET A 90 12.66 1.72 5.11
C MET A 90 11.76 2.69 5.88
N VAL A 91 10.48 2.78 5.51
CA VAL A 91 9.51 3.65 6.17
C VAL A 91 9.24 3.20 7.60
N LYS A 92 8.97 1.92 7.85
CA LYS A 92 8.68 1.40 9.21
C LYS A 92 9.85 1.56 10.17
N ASP A 93 11.09 1.44 9.69
CA ASP A 93 12.29 1.64 10.51
C ASP A 93 12.33 3.07 11.10
N LYS A 94 11.71 4.06 10.43
CA LYS A 94 11.65 5.47 10.89
C LYS A 94 10.29 5.90 11.44
N LEU A 95 9.21 5.34 10.91
CA LEU A 95 7.82 5.62 11.26
C LEU A 95 7.12 4.30 11.65
N PRO A 96 7.46 3.71 12.81
CA PRO A 96 6.95 2.37 13.18
C PRO A 96 5.44 2.33 13.43
N ALA A 97 4.79 3.49 13.58
CA ALA A 97 3.34 3.61 13.73
C ALA A 97 2.57 3.68 12.40
N THR A 98 3.27 3.82 11.27
CA THR A 98 2.62 3.80 9.95
C THR A 98 2.18 2.39 9.62
N ILE A 99 0.88 2.22 9.36
CA ILE A 99 0.33 0.95 8.89
C ILE A 99 0.64 0.82 7.40
N THR A 100 1.32 -0.27 7.05
CA THR A 100 1.67 -0.57 5.66
C THR A 100 0.69 -1.56 5.08
N VAL A 101 0.14 -1.20 3.92
CA VAL A 101 -0.89 -1.98 3.23
C VAL A 101 -0.38 -2.34 1.85
N ILE A 102 -0.42 -3.61 1.49
CA ILE A 102 -0.07 -4.08 0.15
C ILE A 102 -1.34 -4.46 -0.61
N GLY A 103 -1.46 -3.99 -1.85
CA GLY A 103 -2.53 -4.34 -2.78
C GLY A 103 -1.97 -4.74 -4.15
N GLY A 104 -2.88 -5.13 -5.05
CA GLY A 104 -2.53 -5.53 -6.41
C GLY A 104 -2.48 -7.03 -6.61
N VAL A 105 -2.09 -7.43 -7.82
CA VAL A 105 -2.27 -8.80 -8.32
C VAL A 105 -1.47 -9.84 -7.53
N HIS A 106 -0.31 -9.48 -6.97
CA HIS A 106 0.53 -10.41 -6.25
C HIS A 106 -0.12 -10.88 -4.94
N VAL A 107 -0.51 -9.95 -4.07
CA VAL A 107 -1.19 -10.27 -2.80
C VAL A 107 -2.56 -10.87 -3.05
N THR A 108 -3.23 -10.49 -4.14
CA THR A 108 -4.52 -11.10 -4.51
C THR A 108 -4.36 -12.58 -4.85
N ALA A 109 -3.29 -12.96 -5.55
CA ALA A 109 -3.03 -14.34 -5.92
C ALA A 109 -2.56 -15.19 -4.73
N LEU A 110 -1.77 -14.61 -3.80
CA LEU A 110 -1.10 -15.31 -2.72
C LEU A 110 -1.25 -14.57 -1.36
N PRO A 111 -2.48 -14.39 -0.84
CA PRO A 111 -2.72 -13.46 0.27
C PRO A 111 -2.02 -13.84 1.57
N GLU A 112 -2.06 -15.12 1.97
CA GLU A 112 -1.41 -15.59 3.19
C GLU A 112 0.11 -15.61 3.03
N ILE A 113 0.59 -16.21 1.95
CA ILE A 113 2.03 -16.38 1.66
C ILE A 113 2.72 -15.03 1.55
N THR A 114 2.09 -14.04 0.90
CA THR A 114 2.64 -12.68 0.80
C THR A 114 2.90 -12.08 2.18
N LEU A 115 1.93 -12.14 3.11
CA LEU A 115 2.12 -11.58 4.44
C LEU A 115 3.05 -12.43 5.31
N GLN A 116 3.17 -13.74 5.07
CA GLN A 116 4.16 -14.59 5.74
C GLN A 116 5.59 -14.23 5.31
N GLU A 117 5.84 -14.08 4.00
CA GLU A 117 7.17 -13.79 3.45
C GLU A 117 7.61 -12.34 3.74
N PHE A 118 6.68 -11.40 3.65
CA PHE A 118 6.96 -9.96 3.73
C PHE A 118 6.43 -9.35 5.03
N THR A 119 7.17 -9.59 6.12
CA THR A 119 6.78 -9.19 7.49
C THR A 119 6.62 -7.68 7.69
N GLN A 120 7.23 -6.87 6.85
CA GLN A 120 7.03 -5.42 6.86
C GLN A 120 5.58 -5.03 6.54
N PHE A 121 4.82 -5.80 5.75
CA PHE A 121 3.41 -5.50 5.48
C PHE A 121 2.52 -5.90 6.65
N ASP A 122 1.63 -4.98 7.04
CA ASP A 122 0.68 -5.18 8.12
C ASP A 122 -0.64 -5.77 7.62
N VAL A 123 -1.10 -5.33 6.44
CA VAL A 123 -2.37 -5.72 5.82
C VAL A 123 -2.21 -5.92 4.31
N GLY A 124 -2.88 -6.93 3.77
CA GLY A 124 -3.07 -7.13 2.34
C GLY A 124 -4.52 -6.81 1.92
N VAL A 125 -4.71 -6.15 0.78
CA VAL A 125 -6.03 -5.96 0.15
C VAL A 125 -6.14 -6.86 -1.07
N ILE A 126 -7.19 -7.68 -1.12
CA ILE A 126 -7.40 -8.77 -2.08
C ILE A 126 -8.46 -8.35 -3.09
N GLY A 127 -8.15 -8.43 -4.38
CA GLY A 127 -9.08 -8.08 -5.46
C GLY A 127 -9.22 -6.58 -5.65
N GLU A 128 -10.45 -6.13 -5.95
CA GLU A 128 -10.76 -4.71 -6.13
C GLU A 128 -10.76 -3.99 -4.78
N GLY A 129 -10.08 -2.85 -4.72
CA GLY A 129 -9.65 -2.27 -3.46
C GLY A 129 -10.47 -1.07 -2.98
N GLU A 130 -11.31 -0.44 -3.80
CA GLU A 130 -11.91 0.86 -3.49
C GLU A 130 -12.71 0.83 -2.19
N ILE A 131 -13.66 -0.11 -2.09
CA ILE A 131 -14.54 -0.27 -0.94
C ILE A 131 -13.74 -0.81 0.25
N THR A 132 -13.04 -1.93 0.08
CA THR A 132 -12.26 -2.60 1.13
C THR A 132 -11.19 -1.67 1.73
N PHE A 133 -10.47 -0.91 0.91
CA PHE A 133 -9.44 0.02 1.36
C PHE A 133 -10.04 1.23 2.09
N TYR A 134 -11.22 1.71 1.68
CA TYR A 134 -11.96 2.72 2.44
C TYR A 134 -12.41 2.22 3.81
N GLU A 135 -12.97 1.00 3.88
CA GLU A 135 -13.36 0.37 5.15
C GLU A 135 -12.15 0.19 6.06
N LEU A 136 -11.02 -0.26 5.51
CA LEU A 136 -9.74 -0.38 6.21
C LEU A 136 -9.28 0.98 6.74
N CYS A 137 -9.19 2.01 5.90
CA CYS A 137 -8.76 3.34 6.30
C CYS A 137 -9.64 3.92 7.41
N THR A 138 -10.96 3.72 7.30
CA THR A 138 -11.94 4.17 8.29
C THR A 138 -11.80 3.42 9.60
N ALA A 139 -11.63 2.10 9.56
CA ALA A 139 -11.47 1.29 10.76
C ALA A 139 -10.18 1.62 11.49
N VAL A 140 -9.06 1.78 10.79
CA VAL A 140 -7.78 2.20 11.41
C VAL A 140 -7.90 3.58 12.03
N ARG A 141 -8.50 4.55 11.32
CA ARG A 141 -8.72 5.91 11.85
C ARG A 141 -9.56 5.91 13.13
N ASP A 142 -10.61 5.09 13.16
CA ASP A 142 -11.56 5.03 14.27
C ASP A 142 -11.15 4.06 15.39
N GLY A 143 -10.03 3.33 15.24
CA GLY A 143 -9.59 2.31 16.20
C GLY A 143 -10.51 1.08 16.27
N LYS A 144 -11.15 0.73 15.15
CA LYS A 144 -12.06 -0.43 15.04
C LYS A 144 -11.32 -1.69 14.56
N PRO A 145 -11.81 -2.88 14.92
CA PRO A 145 -11.21 -4.14 14.46
C PRO A 145 -11.36 -4.32 12.94
N LEU A 146 -10.37 -4.98 12.33
CA LEU A 146 -10.29 -5.18 10.88
C LEU A 146 -10.88 -6.51 10.39
N ASN A 147 -11.08 -7.48 11.28
CA ASN A 147 -11.49 -8.85 10.96
C ASN A 147 -12.89 -8.99 10.33
N ASN A 148 -13.74 -7.96 10.42
CA ASN A 148 -15.06 -7.95 9.80
C ASN A 148 -15.07 -7.31 8.39
N ILE A 149 -13.95 -6.74 7.95
CA ILE A 149 -13.80 -6.13 6.62
C ILE A 149 -13.48 -7.24 5.63
N LYS A 150 -14.25 -7.33 4.55
CA LYS A 150 -14.05 -8.35 3.52
C LYS A 150 -12.88 -8.02 2.59
N GLY A 151 -12.21 -9.05 2.10
CA GLY A 151 -11.11 -8.92 1.14
C GLY A 151 -9.78 -8.49 1.75
N LEU A 152 -9.51 -8.83 3.01
CA LEU A 152 -8.25 -8.53 3.68
C LEU A 152 -7.44 -9.80 3.97
N SER A 153 -6.12 -9.64 3.91
CA SER A 153 -5.15 -10.54 4.55
C SER A 153 -4.56 -9.79 5.75
N LEU A 154 -4.67 -10.35 6.95
CA LEU A 154 -4.37 -9.66 8.22
C LEU A 154 -3.33 -10.44 9.01
N ARG A 155 -2.34 -9.73 9.56
CA ARG A 155 -1.44 -10.33 10.55
C ARG A 155 -2.11 -10.34 11.93
N ASN A 156 -2.35 -11.53 12.47
CA ASN A 156 -2.89 -11.74 13.81
C ASN A 156 -1.88 -12.50 14.68
N GLY A 157 -0.95 -11.75 15.30
CA GLY A 157 0.18 -12.34 16.01
C GLY A 157 1.10 -13.10 15.05
N ASN A 158 1.21 -14.42 15.23
CA ASN A 158 2.04 -15.31 14.40
C ASN A 158 1.27 -15.91 13.22
N GLU A 159 -0.05 -15.74 13.16
CA GLU A 159 -0.91 -16.30 12.13
C GLU A 159 -1.35 -15.21 11.14
N ILE A 160 -1.69 -15.63 9.93
CA ILE A 160 -2.32 -14.77 8.92
C ILE A 160 -3.77 -15.19 8.78
N GLU A 161 -4.69 -14.24 8.96
CA GLU A 161 -6.12 -14.42 8.81
C GLU A 161 -6.57 -13.78 7.50
N VAL A 162 -7.30 -14.52 6.66
CA VAL A 162 -7.86 -13.99 5.41
C VAL A 162 -9.37 -13.88 5.51
N THR A 163 -9.89 -12.69 5.23
CA THR A 163 -11.32 -12.44 5.08
C THR A 163 -11.67 -12.47 3.59
N PRO A 164 -12.53 -13.40 3.14
CA PRO A 164 -12.87 -13.51 1.73
C PRO A 164 -13.66 -12.28 1.23
N PRO A 165 -13.55 -11.90 -0.06
CA PRO A 165 -14.32 -10.81 -0.68
C PRO A 165 -15.85 -11.05 -0.65
#